data_AF-A0A392NVM0-F1
#
_entry.id   AF-A0A392NVM0-F1
#
_cell.length_a   1.000
_cell.length_b   1.000
_cell.length_c   1.000
_cell.angle_alpha   90.00
_cell.angle_beta   90.00
_cell.angle_gamma   90.00
#
_symmetry.space_group_name_H-M   'P 1'
#
loop_
_entity.id
_entity.type
_entity.pdbx_description
1 polymer ?
#
loop_
_entity_poly.entity_id
_entity_poly.type
_entity_poly.pdbx_seq_one_letter_code
_entity_poly.pdbx_strand_id
1 'polypeptide(L)'
;WQPDPVEADPLKGSRNQRKVDILGMIVGIIGSKDQLVHEYRTMLAEKLLNKSDYDIDSEIRTLELLKIHFGESSLQKCEIMLNDLIGSKRVNTNIKATISQPSQTSVEVEDNAISMDKIAATIISSNFWPPIQVYR
;
A
#
# COMPACT_ATOMS: atom_id res chain seq x y z
N TRP A 1 23.18 -16.79 -20.97
CA TRP A 1 23.28 -15.92 -22.15
C TRP A 1 23.84 -16.76 -23.28
N GLN A 2 23.20 -16.78 -24.44
CA GLN A 2 23.71 -17.42 -25.66
C GLN A 2 23.77 -16.35 -26.75
N PRO A 3 24.83 -16.32 -27.57
CA PRO A 3 24.95 -15.38 -28.67
C PRO A 3 23.85 -15.65 -29.71
N ASP A 4 23.45 -14.60 -30.42
CA ASP A 4 22.49 -14.74 -31.50
C ASP A 4 23.03 -15.69 -32.58
N PRO A 5 22.18 -16.56 -33.18
CA PRO A 5 22.59 -17.45 -34.27
C PRO A 5 23.18 -16.67 -35.44
N VAL A 6 24.05 -17.33 -36.22
CA VAL A 6 24.70 -16.71 -37.38
C VAL A 6 23.72 -16.24 -38.45
N GLU A 7 22.52 -16.85 -38.52
CA GLU A 7 21.45 -16.46 -39.44
C GLU A 7 20.54 -15.33 -38.93
N ALA A 8 20.82 -14.74 -37.76
CA ALA A 8 20.01 -13.63 -37.24
C ALA A 8 20.14 -12.40 -38.15
N ASP A 9 19.03 -11.97 -38.74
CA ASP A 9 18.96 -10.76 -39.58
C ASP A 9 19.47 -9.55 -38.76
N PRO A 10 20.55 -8.87 -39.20
CA PRO A 10 21.13 -7.75 -38.45
C PRO A 10 20.18 -6.55 -38.32
N LEU A 11 19.15 -6.45 -39.17
CA LEU A 11 18.09 -5.44 -39.05
C LEU A 11 16.96 -5.88 -38.09
N LYS A 12 16.84 -7.18 -37.84
CA LYS A 12 15.93 -7.79 -36.85
C LYS A 12 16.74 -8.46 -35.75
N GLY A 13 17.76 -7.76 -35.26
CA GLY A 13 18.50 -8.23 -34.10
C GLY A 13 17.53 -8.60 -32.97
N SER A 14 17.88 -9.63 -32.20
CA SER A 14 17.18 -10.15 -31.02
C SER A 14 16.65 -9.06 -30.06
N ARG A 15 17.21 -7.84 -30.13
CA ARG A 15 16.68 -6.62 -29.51
C ARG A 15 15.19 -6.33 -29.78
N ASN A 16 14.66 -6.63 -30.97
CA ASN A 16 13.24 -6.36 -31.29
C ASN A 16 12.27 -7.37 -30.65
N GLN A 17 12.75 -8.48 -30.12
CA GLN A 17 11.96 -9.42 -29.30
C GLN A 17 12.07 -9.16 -27.79
N ARG A 18 12.92 -8.22 -27.36
CA ARG A 18 13.00 -7.86 -25.95
C ARG A 18 11.75 -7.04 -25.62
N LYS A 19 10.88 -7.62 -24.78
CA LYS A 19 9.73 -6.93 -24.19
C LYS A 19 10.16 -5.53 -23.75
N VAL A 20 9.42 -4.50 -24.17
CA VAL A 20 9.71 -3.11 -23.79
C VAL A 20 9.74 -3.03 -22.26
N ASP A 21 10.89 -2.62 -21.70
CA ASP A 21 11.06 -2.45 -20.26
C ASP A 21 10.49 -1.10 -19.82
N ILE A 22 9.16 -1.06 -19.68
CA ILE A 22 8.42 0.14 -19.27
C ILE A 22 8.89 0.63 -17.89
N LEU A 23 9.16 -0.29 -16.96
CA LEU A 23 9.63 0.06 -15.62
C LEU A 23 11.03 0.67 -15.65
N GLY A 24 11.94 0.08 -16.43
CA GLY A 24 13.28 0.64 -16.67
C GLY A 24 13.21 2.04 -17.29
N MET A 25 12.29 2.28 -18.22
CA MET A 25 12.07 3.62 -18.79
C MET A 25 11.58 4.63 -17.76
N ILE A 26 10.60 4.27 -16.92
CA ILE A 26 10.07 5.14 -15.86
C ILE A 26 11.17 5.47 -14.84
N VAL A 27 11.94 4.48 -14.42
CA VAL A 27 13.10 4.68 -13.52
C VAL A 27 14.12 5.62 -14.15
N GLY A 28 14.37 5.50 -15.46
CA GLY A 28 15.27 6.38 -16.21
C GLY A 28 14.80 7.84 -16.24
N ILE A 29 13.50 8.09 -16.34
CA ILE A 29 12.92 9.45 -16.31
C ILE A 29 12.97 10.04 -14.90
N ILE A 30 12.66 9.23 -13.88
CA ILE A 30 12.63 9.65 -12.47
C ILE A 30 14.04 9.87 -11.92
N GLY A 31 15.05 9.23 -12.51
CA GLY A 31 16.47 9.41 -12.22
C GLY A 31 17.05 8.33 -11.31
N SER A 32 16.25 7.71 -10.44
CA SER A 32 16.69 6.54 -9.67
C SER A 32 15.53 5.65 -9.21
N LYS A 33 15.86 4.39 -8.92
CA LYS A 33 14.95 3.42 -8.30
C LYS A 33 14.47 3.92 -6.93
N ASP A 34 15.38 4.46 -6.12
CA ASP A 34 15.08 4.86 -4.74
C ASP A 34 14.10 6.04 -4.71
N GLN A 35 14.21 6.96 -5.67
CA GLN A 35 13.27 8.06 -5.83
C GLN A 35 11.88 7.56 -6.27
N LEU A 36 11.79 6.62 -7.22
CA LEU A 36 10.51 6.01 -7.58
C LEU A 36 9.87 5.29 -6.38
N VAL A 37 10.65 4.53 -5.60
CA VAL A 37 10.18 3.86 -4.39
C VAL A 37 9.71 4.86 -3.34
N HIS A 38 10.41 5.99 -3.20
CA HIS A 38 10.02 7.08 -2.30
C HIS A 38 8.66 7.66 -2.68
N GLU A 39 8.49 8.03 -3.96
CA GLU A 39 7.23 8.57 -4.47
C GLU A 39 6.09 7.56 -4.35
N TYR A 40 6.35 6.29 -4.67
CA TYR A 40 5.38 5.22 -4.49
C TYR A 40 4.93 5.09 -3.02
N ARG A 41 5.86 5.19 -2.06
CA ARG A 41 5.53 5.15 -0.63
C ARG A 41 4.62 6.30 -0.22
N THR A 42 4.93 7.52 -0.67
CA THR A 42 4.11 8.71 -0.38
C THR A 42 2.71 8.58 -0.98
N MET A 43 2.63 8.21 -2.26
CA MET A 43 1.37 7.98 -2.95
C MET A 43 0.55 6.85 -2.31
N LEU A 44 1.19 5.75 -1.91
CA LEU A 44 0.53 4.64 -1.23
C LEU A 44 -0.06 5.12 0.11
N ALA A 45 0.67 5.90 0.91
CA ALA A 45 0.17 6.40 2.19
C ALA A 45 -1.11 7.20 2.03
N GLU A 46 -1.11 8.16 1.12
CA GLU A 46 -2.28 8.98 0.82
C GLU A 46 -3.45 8.11 0.33
N LYS A 47 -3.17 7.14 -0.55
CA LYS A 47 -4.18 6.23 -1.08
C LYS A 47 -4.82 5.37 0.02
N LEU A 48 -4.01 4.84 0.94
CA LEU A 48 -4.48 3.99 2.03
C LEU A 48 -5.30 4.79 3.05
N LEU A 49 -4.89 6.01 3.40
CA LEU A 49 -5.63 6.86 4.36
C LEU A 49 -6.97 7.36 3.83
N ASN A 50 -7.09 7.50 2.50
CA ASN A 50 -8.34 7.91 1.86
C ASN A 50 -9.35 6.74 1.68
N LYS A 51 -8.98 5.49 2.03
CA LYS A 51 -9.88 4.33 1.95
C LYS A 51 -10.57 4.06 3.28
N SER A 52 -11.90 4.16 3.30
CA SER A 52 -12.72 3.90 4.49
C SER A 52 -13.15 2.44 4.65
N ASP A 53 -13.11 1.64 3.59
CA ASP A 53 -13.62 0.26 3.52
C ASP A 53 -12.54 -0.81 3.73
N TYR A 54 -11.27 -0.40 3.83
CA TYR A 54 -10.11 -1.29 3.92
C TYR A 54 -10.01 -2.30 2.77
N ASP A 55 -10.53 -1.97 1.58
CA ASP A 55 -10.28 -2.77 0.38
C ASP A 55 -8.90 -2.42 -0.19
N ILE A 56 -7.90 -3.24 0.09
CA ILE A 56 -6.50 -2.97 -0.29
C ILE A 56 -5.89 -4.07 -1.18
N ASP A 57 -6.72 -4.94 -1.76
CA ASP A 57 -6.25 -6.09 -2.55
C ASP A 57 -5.47 -5.64 -3.80
N SER A 58 -5.87 -4.51 -4.40
CA SER A 58 -5.17 -3.96 -5.55
C SER A 58 -3.77 -3.46 -5.18
N GLU A 59 -3.63 -2.82 -4.02
CA GLU A 59 -2.37 -2.29 -3.51
C GLU A 59 -1.42 -3.40 -3.10
N ILE A 60 -1.94 -4.48 -2.51
CA ILE A 60 -1.16 -5.70 -2.24
C ILE A 60 -0.59 -6.26 -3.55
N ARG A 61 -1.42 -6.45 -4.58
CA ARG A 61 -0.94 -6.98 -5.88
C ARG A 61 0.10 -6.07 -6.53
N THR A 62 -0.11 -4.75 -6.51
CA THR A 62 0.86 -3.79 -7.02
C THR A 62 2.17 -3.84 -6.23
N LEU A 63 2.12 -3.94 -4.90
CA LEU A 63 3.31 -4.06 -4.06
C LEU A 63 4.10 -5.33 -4.41
N GLU A 64 3.44 -6.48 -4.53
CA GLU A 64 4.11 -7.74 -4.86
C GLU A 64 4.79 -7.70 -6.23
N LEU A 65 4.14 -7.09 -7.23
CA LEU A 65 4.77 -6.86 -8.54
C LEU A 65 6.00 -5.97 -8.42
N LEU A 66 5.92 -4.89 -7.65
CA LEU A 66 7.06 -3.99 -7.45
C LEU A 66 8.20 -4.68 -6.68
N LYS A 67 7.92 -5.58 -5.73
CA LYS A 67 8.93 -6.38 -5.03
C LYS A 67 9.73 -7.28 -5.97
N ILE A 68 9.11 -7.81 -7.03
CA ILE A 68 9.83 -8.61 -8.05
C ILE A 68 10.91 -7.77 -8.75
N HIS A 69 10.63 -6.50 -9.04
CA HIS A 69 11.55 -5.62 -9.77
C HIS A 69 12.54 -4.87 -8.87
N PHE A 70 12.10 -4.50 -7.67
CA PHE A 70 12.84 -3.61 -6.77
C PHE A 70 13.38 -4.32 -5.52
N GLY A 71 13.02 -5.57 -5.28
CA GLY A 71 13.41 -6.33 -4.11
C GLY A 71 12.63 -5.95 -2.85
N GLU A 72 12.45 -6.93 -1.98
CA GLU A 72 11.61 -6.81 -0.78
C GLU A 72 12.09 -5.72 0.18
N SER A 73 13.40 -5.63 0.43
CA SER A 73 13.96 -4.66 1.38
C SER A 73 13.68 -3.21 1.00
N SER A 74 13.57 -2.90 -0.30
CA SER A 74 13.26 -1.54 -0.76
C SER A 74 11.81 -1.13 -0.46
N LEU A 75 10.90 -2.11 -0.36
CA LEU A 75 9.46 -1.89 -0.23
C LEU A 75 8.90 -2.28 1.14
N GLN A 76 9.75 -2.67 2.08
CA GLN A 76 9.39 -3.07 3.43
C GLN A 76 8.47 -2.04 4.14
N LYS A 77 8.72 -0.73 3.94
CA LYS A 77 7.88 0.32 4.55
C LYS A 77 6.44 0.28 4.00
N CYS A 78 6.29 0.12 2.68
CA CYS A 78 4.98 0.00 2.04
C CYS A 78 4.22 -1.25 2.51
N GLU A 79 4.93 -2.37 2.71
CA GLU A 79 4.35 -3.59 3.27
C GLU A 79 3.83 -3.41 4.69
N ILE A 80 4.60 -2.74 5.55
CA ILE A 80 4.18 -2.42 6.92
C ILE A 80 2.91 -1.55 6.90
N MET A 81 2.83 -0.56 6.01
CA MET A 81 1.64 0.28 5.88
C MET A 81 0.38 -0.52 5.49
N LEU A 82 0.49 -1.52 4.61
CA LEU A 82 -0.63 -2.41 4.29
C LEU A 82 -1.02 -3.28 5.49
N ASN A 83 -0.04 -3.83 6.20
CA ASN A 83 -0.26 -4.62 7.41
C ASN A 83 -0.93 -3.81 8.53
N ASP A 84 -0.58 -2.53 8.67
CA ASP A 84 -1.25 -1.62 9.60
C ASP A 84 -2.75 -1.51 9.31
N LEU A 85 -3.14 -1.39 8.03
CA LEU A 85 -4.56 -1.33 7.65
C LEU A 85 -5.30 -2.64 7.91
N ILE A 86 -4.66 -3.79 7.62
CA ILE A 86 -5.22 -5.11 7.94
C ILE A 86 -5.44 -5.23 9.45
N GLY A 87 -4.44 -4.84 10.24
CA GLY A 87 -4.52 -4.80 11.70
C GLY A 87 -5.64 -3.87 12.19
N SER A 88 -5.72 -2.67 11.64
CA SER A 88 -6.73 -1.66 11.98
C SER A 88 -8.15 -2.16 11.67
N LYS A 89 -8.37 -2.81 10.52
CA LYS A 89 -9.66 -3.42 10.15
C LYS A 89 -10.09 -4.47 11.17
N ARG A 90 -9.16 -5.32 11.61
CA ARG A 90 -9.40 -6.35 12.62
C ARG A 90 -9.78 -5.72 13.96
N VAL A 91 -9.02 -4.73 14.42
CA VAL A 91 -9.28 -4.04 15.69
C VAL A 91 -10.64 -3.33 15.66
N ASN A 92 -10.96 -2.60 14.59
CA ASN A 92 -12.25 -1.92 14.46
C ASN A 92 -13.42 -2.90 14.46
N THR A 93 -13.31 -4.02 13.75
CA THR A 93 -14.34 -5.07 13.75
C THR A 93 -14.56 -5.62 15.16
N ASN A 94 -13.48 -5.92 15.89
CA ASN A 94 -13.56 -6.44 17.25
C ASN A 94 -14.20 -5.44 18.21
N ILE A 95 -13.80 -4.16 18.13
CA ILE A 95 -14.36 -3.08 18.96
C ILE A 95 -15.86 -2.96 18.70
N LYS A 96 -16.29 -2.89 17.44
CA LYS A 96 -17.72 -2.82 17.08
C LYS A 96 -18.50 -4.03 17.60
N ALA A 97 -17.95 -5.23 17.44
CA ALA A 97 -18.57 -6.45 17.95
C ALA A 97 -18.75 -6.45 19.48
N THR A 98 -17.78 -5.93 20.24
CA THR A 98 -17.89 -5.82 21.70
C THR A 98 -18.93 -4.79 22.14
N ILE A 99 -19.07 -3.68 21.39
CA ILE A 99 -20.01 -2.59 21.71
C ILE A 99 -21.46 -2.97 21.37
N SER A 100 -21.66 -3.67 20.24
CA SER A 100 -22.98 -4.15 19.85
C SER A 100 -23.51 -5.30 20.72
N GLN A 101 -22.67 -5.90 21.57
CA GLN A 101 -23.16 -6.80 22.61
C GLN A 101 -23.73 -5.96 23.76
N PRO A 102 -25.02 -6.12 24.12
CA PRO A 102 -25.58 -5.41 25.25
C PRO A 102 -24.90 -5.93 26.53
N SER A 103 -23.96 -5.17 27.07
CA SER A 103 -23.51 -5.36 28.43
C SER A 103 -24.71 -5.12 29.36
N GLN A 104 -25.05 -6.14 30.15
CA GLN A 104 -25.96 -6.04 31.27
C GLN A 104 -25.32 -5.17 32.38
N THR A 105 -25.13 -3.88 32.12
CA THR A 105 -24.81 -2.92 33.16
C THR A 105 -25.52 -1.62 32.84
N SER A 106 -26.72 -1.49 33.43
CA SER A 106 -27.48 -0.26 33.54
C SER A 106 -26.60 0.84 34.14
N VAL A 107 -26.11 1.75 33.30
CA VAL A 107 -25.70 3.08 33.73
C VAL A 107 -26.31 4.06 32.74
N GLU A 108 -27.28 4.80 33.23
CA GLU A 108 -27.88 5.96 32.57
C GLU A 108 -26.74 6.95 32.26
N VAL A 109 -26.39 7.10 30.99
CA VAL A 109 -25.45 8.14 30.55
C VAL A 109 -26.12 8.95 29.43
N GLU A 110 -26.04 10.26 29.63
CA GLU A 110 -26.78 11.34 29.01
C GLU A 110 -26.82 11.33 27.47
N ASP A 111 -27.92 11.86 26.95
CA ASP A 111 -28.42 11.91 25.56
C ASP A 111 -27.55 12.75 24.58
N ASN A 112 -26.23 12.83 24.80
CA ASN A 112 -25.26 13.53 23.95
C ASN A 112 -24.05 12.65 23.56
N ALA A 113 -24.09 11.33 23.84
CA ALA A 113 -23.04 10.42 23.42
C ALA A 113 -23.16 10.10 21.91
N ILE A 114 -22.10 10.40 21.14
CA ILE A 114 -22.01 10.00 19.73
C ILE A 114 -22.12 8.47 19.69
N SER A 115 -23.10 7.94 18.95
CA SER A 115 -23.26 6.50 18.74
C SER A 115 -21.93 5.92 18.23
N MET A 116 -21.32 5.04 19.04
CA MET A 116 -20.00 4.48 18.81
C MET A 116 -19.92 3.64 17.52
N ASP A 117 -21.07 3.23 16.99
CA ASP A 117 -21.19 2.57 15.67
C ASP A 117 -20.73 3.45 14.50
N LYS A 118 -20.76 4.78 14.68
CA LYS A 118 -20.35 5.77 13.68
C LYS A 118 -18.86 6.14 13.75
N ILE A 119 -18.12 5.63 14.73
CA ILE A 119 -16.70 5.92 14.89
C ILE A 119 -15.88 4.86 14.16
N ALA A 120 -14.98 5.32 13.29
CA ALA A 120 -13.94 4.51 12.68
C ALA A 120 -12.60 5.22 12.86
N ALA A 121 -11.61 4.49 13.37
CA ALA A 121 -10.26 4.99 13.55
C ALA A 121 -9.28 4.13 12.75
N THR A 122 -8.28 4.75 12.13
CA THR A 122 -7.20 4.03 11.44
C THR A 122 -5.96 4.04 12.32
N ILE A 123 -5.50 2.84 12.71
CA ILE A 123 -4.32 2.65 13.55
C ILE A 123 -3.12 2.41 12.63
N ILE A 124 -2.06 3.19 12.79
CA ILE A 124 -0.86 3.16 11.93
C ILE A 124 0.44 3.21 12.73
N SER A 125 1.51 2.66 12.17
CA SER A 125 2.84 2.66 12.77
C SER A 125 3.63 3.93 12.40
N SER A 126 3.78 4.85 13.36
CA SER A 126 4.35 6.19 13.12
C SER A 126 5.70 6.22 12.39
N ASN A 127 6.58 5.25 12.62
CA ASN A 127 7.94 5.22 12.08
C ASN A 127 8.04 4.79 10.61
N PHE A 128 6.97 4.20 10.06
CA PHE A 128 7.00 3.60 8.72
C PHE A 128 6.21 4.39 7.68
N TRP A 129 5.33 5.27 8.15
CA TRP A 129 4.53 6.16 7.31
C TRP A 129 5.28 7.47 6.99
N PRO A 130 5.04 8.07 5.81
CA PRO A 130 5.52 9.42 5.52
C PRO A 130 4.82 10.46 6.43
N PRO A 131 5.37 11.68 6.54
CA PRO A 131 4.74 12.75 7.31
C PRO A 131 3.32 13.03 6.81
N ILE A 132 2.34 12.87 7.69
CA ILE A 132 0.94 13.14 7.38
C ILE A 132 0.69 14.62 7.65
N GLN A 133 0.27 15.36 6.63
CA GLN A 133 -0.12 16.76 6.78
C GLN A 133 -1.47 16.81 7.49
N VAL A 134 -1.45 17.09 8.78
CA VAL A 134 -2.65 17.43 9.53
C VAL A 134 -2.99 18.87 9.15
N TYR A 135 -3.95 19.07 8.25
CA TYR A 135 -4.52 20.40 8.02
C TYR A 135 -5.09 20.89 9.36
N ARG A 136 -4.48 21.96 9.89
CA ARG A 136 -4.97 22.72 11.05
C ARG A 136 -5.94 23.79 10.60
#